data_AF-A0A536NY32-F1
#
_entry.id   AF-A0A536NY32-F1
#
_cell.length_a   1.000
_cell.length_b   1.000
_cell.length_c   1.000
_cell.angle_alpha   90.00
_cell.angle_beta   90.00
_cell.angle_gamma   90.00
#
_symmetry.space_group_name_H-M   'P 1'
#
loop_
_entity.id
_entity.type
_entity.pdbx_description
1 polymer ?
#
loop_
_entity_poly.entity_id
_entity_poly.type
_entity_poly.pdbx_seq_one_letter_code
_entity_poly.pdbx_strand_id
1 'polypeptide(L)'
;MLQEPVGVIGASQIATFEHFTDQHPLITHYVRARESKPRKISDFLTLSQFHNLELYQEFFRIVGINYQMAVTIPSSPDLVIGIALNRSRRDFSERDRSVLDVIRPHLVRAHRNAAERTTLQERAETAERALWSSPAGSLSRLSGREHEVLVLVADGKTNHEIGDLLALSSRTVQKHLEHIYEKLGVHTRTAAAMRLQSR
;
A
#
# COMPACT_ATOMS: atom_id res chain seq x y z
N MET A 1 -12.09 12.20 -27.65
CA MET A 1 -11.54 10.88 -27.29
C MET A 1 -10.08 10.90 -27.70
N LEU A 2 -9.16 11.12 -26.75
CA LEU A 2 -7.73 11.24 -27.04
C LEU A 2 -7.18 9.85 -27.39
N GLN A 3 -6.60 9.68 -28.56
CA GLN A 3 -5.91 8.44 -28.94
C GLN A 3 -4.66 8.31 -28.06
N GLU A 4 -4.56 7.21 -27.32
CA GLU A 4 -3.38 6.90 -26.52
C GLU A 4 -2.16 6.60 -27.41
N PRO A 5 -0.94 6.98 -26.98
CA PRO A 5 0.27 6.77 -27.77
C PRO A 5 0.54 5.28 -28.04
N VAL A 6 0.92 4.97 -29.27
CA VAL A 6 1.28 3.62 -29.73
C VAL A 6 2.41 3.06 -28.87
N GLY A 7 2.21 1.87 -28.29
CA GLY A 7 3.19 1.16 -27.46
C GLY A 7 3.03 1.34 -25.95
N VAL A 8 2.05 2.13 -25.48
CA VAL A 8 1.68 2.22 -24.06
C VAL A 8 0.50 1.29 -23.79
N ILE A 9 0.58 0.48 -22.73
CA ILE A 9 -0.55 -0.28 -22.21
C ILE A 9 -1.37 0.69 -21.36
N GLY A 10 -2.43 1.27 -21.93
CA GLY A 10 -3.40 2.05 -21.20
C GLY A 10 -4.68 1.27 -20.93
N ALA A 11 -5.71 1.96 -20.44
CA ALA A 11 -6.90 1.32 -19.89
C ALA A 11 -7.68 0.50 -20.94
N SER A 12 -7.71 0.95 -22.20
CA SER A 12 -8.39 0.24 -23.28
C SER A 12 -7.66 -1.04 -23.65
N GLN A 13 -6.32 -1.03 -23.72
CA GLN A 13 -5.53 -2.22 -24.03
C GLN A 13 -5.58 -3.25 -22.90
N ILE A 14 -5.67 -2.80 -21.64
CA ILE A 14 -5.91 -3.69 -20.48
C ILE A 14 -7.25 -4.40 -20.64
N ALA A 15 -8.33 -3.67 -20.93
CA ALA A 15 -9.65 -4.27 -21.12
C ALA A 15 -9.68 -5.27 -22.30
N THR A 16 -9.02 -4.94 -23.41
CA THR A 16 -8.87 -5.87 -24.54
C THR A 16 -8.10 -7.13 -24.13
N PHE A 17 -7.00 -6.98 -23.39
CA PHE A 17 -6.25 -8.13 -22.88
C PHE A 17 -7.08 -9.01 -21.95
N GLU A 18 -7.83 -8.40 -21.02
CA GLU A 18 -8.73 -9.10 -20.10
C GLU A 18 -9.80 -9.90 -20.86
N HIS A 19 -10.39 -9.31 -21.91
CA HIS A 19 -11.39 -9.98 -22.73
C HIS A 19 -10.89 -11.25 -23.40
N PHE A 20 -9.62 -11.28 -23.84
CA PHE A 20 -9.00 -12.41 -24.53
C PHE A 20 -7.99 -13.19 -23.65
N THR A 21 -8.05 -13.03 -22.32
CA THR A 21 -7.09 -13.63 -21.40
C THR A 21 -7.09 -15.17 -21.42
N ASP A 22 -8.23 -15.78 -21.74
CA ASP A 22 -8.38 -17.23 -21.90
C ASP A 22 -7.55 -17.80 -23.08
N GLN A 23 -7.34 -17.01 -24.13
CA GLN A 23 -6.46 -17.35 -25.25
C GLN A 23 -4.97 -17.24 -24.89
N HIS A 24 -4.62 -16.64 -23.75
CA HIS A 24 -3.22 -16.40 -23.38
C HIS A 24 -2.53 -17.70 -22.92
N PRO A 25 -1.54 -18.23 -23.67
CA PRO A 25 -0.97 -19.55 -23.39
C PRO A 25 -0.27 -19.61 -22.03
N LEU A 26 0.48 -18.56 -21.63
CA LEU A 26 1.14 -18.54 -20.32
C LEU A 26 0.16 -18.48 -19.15
N ILE A 27 -0.86 -17.60 -19.19
CA ILE A 27 -1.85 -17.48 -18.10
C ILE A 27 -2.61 -18.79 -17.95
N THR A 28 -3.15 -19.32 -19.05
CA THR A 28 -3.89 -20.59 -19.06
C THR A 28 -3.03 -21.72 -18.51
N HIS A 29 -1.74 -21.76 -18.85
CA HIS A 29 -0.81 -22.74 -18.30
C HIS A 29 -0.57 -22.56 -16.80
N TYR A 30 -0.28 -21.35 -16.33
CA TYR A 30 0.00 -21.11 -14.91
C TYR A 30 -1.19 -21.37 -14.00
N VAL A 31 -2.39 -21.00 -14.44
CA VAL A 31 -3.64 -21.27 -13.69
C VAL A 31 -3.89 -22.78 -13.57
N ARG A 32 -3.65 -23.54 -14.65
CA ARG A 32 -3.89 -24.99 -14.67
C ARG A 32 -2.80 -25.79 -13.94
N ALA A 33 -1.54 -25.52 -14.26
CA ALA A 33 -0.40 -26.30 -13.75
C ALA A 33 -0.01 -25.94 -12.32
N ARG A 34 -0.46 -24.78 -11.81
CA ARG A 34 -0.07 -24.23 -10.49
C ARG A 34 1.44 -24.19 -10.28
N GLU A 35 2.19 -23.96 -11.36
CA GLU A 35 3.64 -23.82 -11.30
C GLU A 35 4.08 -22.36 -11.30
N SER A 36 5.37 -22.14 -10.99
CA SER A 36 5.97 -20.80 -10.98
C SER A 36 7.25 -20.69 -11.80
N LYS A 37 7.61 -21.73 -12.56
CA LYS A 37 8.84 -21.74 -13.34
C LYS A 37 8.71 -20.85 -14.58
N PRO A 38 9.80 -20.23 -15.06
CA PRO A 38 9.74 -19.45 -16.29
C PRO A 38 9.24 -20.26 -17.49
N ARG A 39 8.37 -19.65 -18.30
CA ARG A 39 7.79 -20.22 -19.54
C ARG A 39 7.73 -19.15 -20.63
N LYS A 40 7.92 -19.59 -21.88
CA LYS A 40 7.85 -18.76 -23.09
C LYS A 40 6.56 -19.08 -23.84
N ILE A 41 6.01 -18.12 -24.57
CA ILE A 41 4.87 -18.40 -25.48
C ILE A 41 5.27 -19.48 -26.50
N SER A 42 6.52 -19.47 -26.96
CA SER A 42 7.09 -20.45 -27.89
C SER A 42 7.22 -21.87 -27.36
N ASP A 43 7.00 -22.10 -26.06
CA ASP A 43 6.89 -23.45 -25.51
C ASP A 43 5.57 -24.13 -25.88
N PHE A 44 4.56 -23.33 -26.28
CA PHE A 44 3.19 -23.79 -26.53
C PHE A 44 2.75 -23.56 -27.98
N LEU A 45 3.14 -22.43 -28.56
CA LEU A 45 2.71 -22.01 -29.89
C LEU A 45 3.91 -21.54 -30.70
N THR A 46 3.99 -21.97 -31.97
CA THR A 46 4.90 -21.34 -32.93
C THR A 46 4.53 -19.86 -33.12
N LEU A 47 5.46 -19.03 -33.61
CA LEU A 47 5.18 -17.61 -33.86
C LEU A 47 3.97 -17.42 -34.79
N SER A 48 3.85 -18.24 -35.85
CA SER A 48 2.71 -18.19 -36.77
C SER A 48 1.40 -18.55 -36.09
N GLN A 49 1.38 -19.57 -35.22
CA GLN A 49 0.18 -19.92 -34.45
C GLN A 49 -0.20 -18.81 -33.46
N PHE A 50 0.79 -18.21 -32.79
CA PHE A 50 0.55 -17.08 -31.89
C PHE A 50 -0.02 -15.88 -32.66
N HIS A 51 0.52 -15.58 -33.84
CA HIS A 51 0.02 -14.51 -34.71
C HIS A 51 -1.42 -14.73 -35.19
N ASN A 52 -1.90 -15.97 -35.24
CA ASN A 52 -3.26 -16.29 -35.65
C ASN A 52 -4.30 -16.16 -34.52
N LEU A 53 -3.90 -15.88 -33.27
CA LEU A 53 -4.83 -15.65 -32.18
C LEU A 53 -5.47 -14.26 -32.29
N GLU A 54 -6.75 -14.14 -31.92
CA GLU A 54 -7.43 -12.84 -31.80
C GLU A 54 -6.74 -11.99 -30.74
N LEU A 55 -6.35 -12.60 -29.61
CA LEU A 55 -5.50 -11.95 -28.60
C LEU A 55 -4.27 -11.29 -29.20
N TYR A 56 -3.62 -11.93 -30.18
CA TYR A 56 -2.45 -11.33 -30.82
C TYR A 56 -2.85 -10.15 -31.71
N GLN A 57 -3.87 -10.33 -32.55
CA GLN A 57 -4.30 -9.32 -33.52
C GLN A 57 -4.79 -8.03 -32.86
N GLU A 58 -5.52 -8.18 -31.75
CA GLU A 58 -6.18 -7.10 -31.02
C GLU A 58 -5.30 -6.47 -29.94
N PHE A 59 -4.35 -7.22 -29.35
CA PHE A 59 -3.47 -6.69 -28.29
C PHE A 59 -2.00 -6.71 -28.69
N PHE A 60 -1.37 -7.90 -28.80
CA PHE A 60 0.09 -8.01 -28.89
C PHE A 60 0.70 -7.32 -30.12
N ARG A 61 -0.01 -7.35 -31.25
CA ARG A 61 0.39 -6.66 -32.49
C ARG A 61 0.45 -5.14 -32.30
N ILE A 62 -0.52 -4.56 -31.60
CA ILE A 62 -0.62 -3.10 -31.38
C ILE A 62 0.51 -2.63 -30.45
N VAL A 63 0.81 -3.40 -29.40
CA VAL A 63 1.90 -3.09 -28.47
C VAL A 63 3.29 -3.53 -28.98
N GLY A 64 3.36 -4.17 -30.15
CA GLY A 64 4.62 -4.53 -30.81
C GLY A 64 5.38 -5.67 -30.13
N ILE A 65 4.68 -6.61 -29.51
CA ILE A 65 5.27 -7.73 -28.76
C ILE A 65 5.08 -9.03 -29.56
N ASN A 66 6.20 -9.65 -29.97
CA ASN A 66 6.18 -10.92 -30.71
C ASN A 66 6.58 -12.13 -29.86
N TYR A 67 7.34 -11.87 -28.80
CA TYR A 67 7.86 -12.90 -27.92
C TYR A 67 7.68 -12.45 -26.49
N GLN A 68 7.17 -13.35 -25.66
CA GLN A 68 7.02 -13.13 -24.24
C GLN A 68 7.51 -14.35 -23.47
N MET A 69 8.26 -14.07 -22.40
CA MET A 69 8.61 -15.04 -21.37
C MET A 69 8.11 -14.49 -20.04
N ALA A 70 7.44 -15.31 -19.25
CA ALA A 70 6.95 -14.90 -17.94
C ALA A 70 7.39 -15.89 -16.87
N VAL A 71 7.41 -15.42 -15.63
CA VAL A 71 7.54 -16.21 -14.40
C VAL A 71 6.45 -15.75 -13.45
N THR A 72 5.89 -16.65 -12.64
CA THR A 72 4.93 -16.25 -11.61
C THR A 72 5.56 -16.27 -10.23
N ILE A 73 5.07 -15.37 -9.38
CA ILE A 73 5.38 -15.34 -7.96
C ILE A 73 4.20 -15.98 -7.24
N PRO A 74 4.43 -17.01 -6.40
CA PRO A 74 3.38 -17.55 -5.55
C PRO A 74 2.81 -16.45 -4.65
N SER A 75 1.49 -16.26 -4.70
CA SER A 75 0.73 -15.37 -3.82
C SER A 75 -0.36 -16.17 -3.11
N SER A 76 -1.47 -15.54 -2.72
CA SER A 76 -2.65 -16.25 -2.19
C SER A 76 -3.22 -17.24 -3.22
N PRO A 77 -4.01 -18.26 -2.79
CA PRO A 77 -4.57 -19.27 -3.70
C PRO A 77 -5.37 -18.70 -4.87
N ASP A 78 -5.95 -17.51 -4.70
CA ASP A 78 -6.86 -16.86 -5.66
C ASP A 78 -6.17 -15.77 -6.50
N LEU A 79 -4.87 -15.53 -6.28
CA LEU A 79 -4.11 -14.49 -6.98
C LEU A 79 -2.83 -15.04 -7.60
N VAL A 80 -2.74 -14.95 -8.93
CA VAL A 80 -1.51 -15.25 -9.66
C VAL A 80 -0.83 -13.95 -10.06
N ILE A 81 0.38 -13.71 -9.57
CA ILE A 81 1.18 -12.55 -9.95
C ILE A 81 2.22 -13.00 -10.96
N GLY A 82 2.14 -12.49 -12.20
CA GLY A 82 3.09 -12.75 -13.27
C GLY A 82 4.04 -11.59 -13.52
N ILE A 83 5.33 -11.88 -13.70
CA ILE A 83 6.31 -10.95 -14.25
C ILE A 83 6.61 -11.39 -15.68
N ALA A 84 6.28 -10.53 -16.64
CA ALA A 84 6.47 -10.79 -18.07
C ALA A 84 7.60 -9.94 -18.66
N LEU A 85 8.44 -10.58 -19.47
CA LEU A 85 9.48 -9.97 -20.29
C LEU A 85 9.05 -10.07 -21.75
N ASN A 86 9.12 -8.96 -22.48
CA ASN A 86 8.64 -8.85 -23.85
C ASN A 86 9.77 -8.50 -24.83
N ARG A 87 9.72 -9.06 -26.05
CA ARG A 87 10.64 -8.77 -27.16
C ARG A 87 9.88 -8.73 -28.49
N SER A 88 10.37 -7.95 -29.45
CA SER A 88 9.78 -7.82 -30.79
C SER A 88 10.55 -8.57 -31.88
N ARG A 89 11.88 -8.73 -31.74
CA ARG A 89 12.74 -9.19 -32.84
C ARG A 89 13.12 -10.66 -32.81
N ARG A 90 13.37 -11.22 -31.64
CA ARG A 90 13.82 -12.61 -31.47
C ARG A 90 13.28 -13.19 -30.19
N ASP A 91 13.17 -14.51 -30.18
CA ASP A 91 12.72 -15.27 -29.02
C ASP A 91 13.74 -15.26 -27.86
N PHE A 92 13.31 -15.76 -26.71
CA PHE A 92 14.15 -15.99 -25.54
C PHE A 92 14.89 -17.32 -25.66
N SER A 93 16.20 -17.24 -25.47
CA SER A 93 17.08 -18.39 -25.42
C SER A 93 16.91 -19.17 -24.12
N GLU A 94 17.40 -20.40 -24.08
CA GLU A 94 17.46 -21.17 -22.83
C GLU A 94 18.36 -20.50 -21.79
N ARG A 95 19.39 -19.76 -22.22
CA ARG A 95 20.20 -18.93 -21.32
C ARG A 95 19.36 -17.84 -20.66
N ASP A 96 18.50 -17.14 -21.42
CA ASP A 96 17.59 -16.14 -20.85
C ASP A 96 16.66 -16.78 -19.80
N ARG A 97 16.12 -17.97 -20.08
CA ARG A 97 15.28 -18.73 -19.15
C ARG A 97 16.03 -19.10 -17.88
N SER A 98 17.25 -19.63 -17.99
CA SER A 98 18.07 -20.01 -16.83
C SER A 98 18.37 -18.81 -15.93
N VAL A 99 18.68 -17.65 -16.52
CA VAL A 99 18.90 -16.42 -15.73
C VAL A 99 17.64 -16.05 -14.95
N LEU A 100 16.46 -16.10 -15.58
CA LEU A 100 15.21 -15.79 -14.90
C LEU A 100 14.88 -16.82 -13.80
N ASP A 101 15.18 -18.10 -14.02
CA ASP A 101 14.96 -19.14 -13.00
C ASP A 101 15.90 -18.99 -11.80
N VAL A 102 17.14 -18.54 -12.02
CA VAL A 102 18.08 -18.18 -10.93
C VAL A 102 17.60 -16.98 -10.15
N ILE A 103 17.03 -15.96 -10.81
CA ILE A 103 16.54 -14.74 -10.15
C ILE A 103 15.19 -14.98 -9.45
N ARG A 104 14.39 -15.96 -9.91
CA ARG A 104 13.02 -16.22 -9.43
C ARG A 104 12.89 -16.30 -7.90
N PRO A 105 13.71 -17.07 -7.15
CA PRO A 105 13.60 -17.13 -5.69
C PRO A 105 13.76 -15.75 -5.02
N HIS A 106 14.59 -14.87 -5.60
CA HIS A 106 14.79 -13.51 -5.09
C HIS A 106 13.58 -12.62 -5.35
N LEU A 107 12.90 -12.77 -6.49
CA LEU A 107 11.64 -12.07 -6.78
C LEU A 107 10.53 -12.50 -5.83
N VAL A 108 10.42 -13.80 -5.55
CA VAL A 108 9.46 -14.33 -4.56
C VAL A 108 9.72 -13.74 -3.17
N ARG A 109 10.99 -13.70 -2.75
CA ARG A 109 11.37 -13.11 -1.46
C ARG A 109 11.11 -11.61 -1.41
N ALA A 110 11.44 -10.87 -2.47
CA ALA A 110 11.20 -9.44 -2.55
C ALA A 110 9.70 -9.12 -2.44
N HIS A 111 8.84 -9.86 -3.15
CA HIS A 111 7.39 -9.73 -3.05
C HIS A 111 6.88 -10.02 -1.63
N ARG A 112 7.31 -11.12 -1.02
CA ARG A 112 6.92 -11.46 0.36
C ARG A 112 7.32 -10.37 1.34
N ASN A 113 8.56 -9.90 1.28
CA ASN A 113 9.05 -8.84 2.15
C ASN A 113 8.27 -7.53 1.97
N ALA A 114 7.88 -7.20 0.73
CA ALA A 114 7.06 -6.03 0.45
C ALA A 114 5.65 -6.17 1.04
N ALA A 115 5.00 -7.32 0.85
CA ALA A 115 3.69 -7.60 1.40
C ALA A 115 3.67 -7.56 2.94
N GLU A 116 4.66 -8.18 3.59
CA GLU A 116 4.80 -8.16 5.05
C GLU A 116 5.01 -6.74 5.59
N ARG A 117 5.82 -5.91 4.90
CA ARG A 117 6.04 -4.52 5.29
C ARG A 117 4.77 -3.69 5.25
N THR A 118 3.98 -3.81 4.18
CA THR A 118 2.69 -3.09 4.08
C THR A 118 1.77 -3.46 5.23
N THR A 119 1.60 -4.75 5.51
CA THR A 119 0.74 -5.21 6.62
C THR A 119 1.26 -4.76 7.99
N LEU A 120 2.58 -4.81 8.23
CA LEU A 120 3.16 -4.33 9.48
C LEU A 120 2.97 -2.82 9.65
N GLN A 121 3.11 -2.05 8.58
CA GLN A 121 2.93 -0.61 8.60
C GLN A 121 1.47 -0.23 8.90
N GLU A 122 0.49 -0.86 8.24
CA GLU A 122 -0.93 -0.66 8.53
C GLU A 122 -1.29 -1.00 9.98
N ARG A 123 -0.72 -2.09 10.51
CA ARG A 123 -0.91 -2.50 11.92
C ARG A 123 -0.26 -1.52 12.88
N ALA A 124 0.93 -1.01 12.57
CA ALA A 124 1.62 0.00 13.36
C ALA A 124 0.83 1.31 13.38
N GLU A 125 0.38 1.81 12.23
CA GLU A 125 -0.43 3.02 12.13
C GLU A 125 -1.77 2.88 12.88
N THR A 126 -2.38 1.70 12.83
CA THR A 126 -3.61 1.41 13.58
C THR A 126 -3.36 1.35 15.08
N ALA A 127 -2.26 0.72 15.51
CA ALA A 127 -1.85 0.66 16.91
C ALA A 127 -1.46 2.04 17.46
N GLU A 128 -0.74 2.86 16.69
CA GLU A 128 -0.42 4.25 17.04
C GLU A 128 -1.68 5.11 17.17
N ARG A 129 -2.61 5.02 16.20
CA ARG A 129 -3.91 5.70 16.30
C ARG A 129 -4.69 5.28 17.54
N ALA A 130 -4.73 3.99 17.85
CA ALA A 130 -5.40 3.48 19.05
C ALA A 130 -4.71 3.92 20.34
N LEU A 131 -3.37 3.95 20.35
CA LEU A 131 -2.60 4.44 21.49
C LEU A 131 -2.87 5.92 21.73
N TRP A 132 -2.85 6.75 20.68
CA TRP A 132 -3.06 8.19 20.80
C TRP A 132 -4.52 8.60 21.04
N SER A 133 -5.49 7.77 20.64
CA SER A 133 -6.90 8.00 20.96
C SER A 133 -7.28 7.57 22.38
N SER A 134 -6.43 6.80 23.07
CA SER A 134 -6.64 6.45 24.47
C SER A 134 -6.47 7.67 25.39
N PRO A 135 -7.17 7.72 26.55
CA PRO A 135 -7.00 8.79 27.54
C PRO A 135 -5.54 8.97 27.96
N ALA A 136 -4.82 7.87 28.16
CA ALA A 136 -3.40 7.88 28.53
C ALA A 136 -2.51 8.46 27.42
N GLY A 137 -2.77 8.13 26.15
CA GLY A 137 -2.03 8.66 25.01
C GLY A 137 -2.39 10.10 24.61
N SER A 138 -3.59 10.59 24.96
CA SER A 138 -3.90 12.02 24.87
C SER A 138 -3.16 12.82 25.94
N LEU A 139 -3.07 12.30 27.17
CA LEU A 139 -2.38 12.98 28.27
C LEU A 139 -0.86 13.05 28.06
N SER A 140 -0.24 12.03 27.45
CA SER A 140 1.20 12.02 27.15
C SER A 140 1.61 13.06 26.09
N ARG A 141 0.66 13.66 25.37
CA ARG A 141 0.90 14.74 24.39
C ARG A 141 0.94 16.14 25.03
N LEU A 142 0.56 16.26 26.29
CA LEU A 142 0.67 17.51 27.03
C LEU A 142 2.13 17.76 27.39
N SER A 143 2.59 18.99 27.17
CA SER A 143 3.82 19.48 27.77
C SER A 143 3.71 19.48 29.30
N GLY A 144 4.84 19.49 30.01
CA GLY A 144 4.84 19.56 31.47
C GLY A 144 3.98 20.72 31.99
N ARG A 145 4.05 21.90 31.34
CA ARG A 145 3.27 23.07 31.74
C ARG A 145 1.77 22.94 31.49
N GLU A 146 1.38 22.33 30.37
CA GLU A 146 -0.03 22.03 30.09
C GLU A 146 -0.58 20.98 31.06
N HIS A 147 0.24 20.02 31.47
CA HIS A 147 -0.14 19.03 32.47
C HIS A 147 -0.39 19.69 33.83
N GLU A 148 0.50 20.57 34.29
CA GLU A 148 0.33 21.34 35.54
C GLU A 148 -0.97 22.17 35.53
N VAL A 149 -1.23 22.89 34.42
CA VAL A 149 -2.49 23.65 34.26
C VAL A 149 -3.70 22.73 34.31
N LEU A 150 -3.66 21.58 33.63
CA LEU A 150 -4.77 20.63 33.62
C LEU A 150 -5.07 20.03 34.99
N VAL A 151 -4.04 19.72 35.79
CA VAL A 151 -4.19 19.25 37.18
C VAL A 151 -4.94 20.28 38.01
N LEU A 152 -4.52 21.55 37.98
CA LEU A 152 -5.21 22.62 38.72
C LEU A 152 -6.63 22.87 38.20
N VAL A 153 -6.89 22.64 36.91
CA VAL A 153 -8.25 22.66 36.37
C VAL A 153 -9.12 21.54 36.94
N ALA A 154 -8.58 20.33 37.07
CA ALA A 154 -9.26 19.20 37.69
C ALA A 154 -9.54 19.43 39.18
N ASP A 155 -8.68 20.20 39.86
CA ASP A 155 -8.87 20.65 41.25
C ASP A 155 -9.87 21.83 41.38
N GLY A 156 -10.47 22.27 40.27
CA GLY A 156 -11.50 23.31 40.26
C GLY A 156 -11.00 24.75 40.27
N LYS A 157 -9.69 25.01 40.10
CA LYS A 157 -9.09 26.35 40.16
C LYS A 157 -9.42 27.21 38.95
N THR A 158 -9.88 28.43 39.14
CA THR A 158 -10.12 29.40 38.06
C THR A 158 -8.83 29.83 37.35
N ASN A 159 -8.92 30.39 36.13
CA ASN A 159 -7.75 30.85 35.38
C ASN A 159 -6.92 31.89 36.15
N HIS A 160 -7.56 32.70 36.99
CA HIS A 160 -6.88 33.67 37.85
C HIS A 160 -6.05 32.97 38.91
N GLU A 161 -6.65 32.05 39.68
CA GLU A 161 -5.94 31.28 40.71
C GLU A 161 -4.80 30.46 40.13
N ILE A 162 -4.99 29.86 38.94
CA ILE A 162 -3.93 29.14 38.23
C ILE A 162 -2.80 30.10 37.84
N GLY A 163 -3.15 31.31 37.40
CA GLY A 163 -2.18 32.36 37.08
C GLY A 163 -1.33 32.72 38.29
N ASP A 164 -1.96 32.92 39.45
CA ASP A 164 -1.27 33.23 40.70
C ASP A 164 -0.35 32.08 41.14
N LEU A 165 -0.85 30.83 41.11
CA LEU A 165 -0.11 29.64 41.53
C LEU A 165 1.09 29.32 40.63
N LEU A 166 0.97 29.58 39.32
CA LEU A 166 2.00 29.26 38.34
C LEU A 166 2.83 30.48 37.92
N ALA A 167 2.60 31.67 38.49
CA ALA A 167 3.20 32.93 38.04
C ALA A 167 2.98 33.20 36.53
N LEU A 168 1.74 33.02 36.07
CA LEU A 168 1.28 33.26 34.70
C LEU A 168 0.14 34.30 34.69
N SER A 169 -0.07 34.98 33.57
CA SER A 169 -1.28 35.78 33.41
C SER A 169 -2.50 34.88 33.15
N SER A 170 -3.70 35.30 33.56
CA SER A 170 -4.96 34.60 33.23
C SER A 170 -5.14 34.38 31.73
N ARG A 171 -4.62 35.29 30.90
CA ARG A 171 -4.61 35.19 29.43
C ARG A 171 -3.68 34.07 28.95
N THR A 172 -2.53 33.90 29.59
CA THR A 172 -1.59 32.82 29.28
C THR A 172 -2.18 31.46 29.69
N VAL A 173 -2.85 31.37 30.83
CA VAL A 173 -3.58 30.17 31.25
C VAL A 173 -4.67 29.81 30.24
N GLN A 174 -5.45 30.80 29.79
CA GLN A 174 -6.45 30.59 28.74
C GLN A 174 -5.80 30.02 27.46
N LYS A 175 -4.63 30.53 27.08
CA LYS A 175 -3.90 30.02 25.91
C LYS A 175 -3.42 28.58 26.08
N HIS A 176 -2.95 28.20 27.28
CA HIS A 176 -2.66 26.81 27.60
C HIS A 176 -3.90 25.92 27.51
N LEU A 177 -5.06 26.38 27.99
CA LEU A 177 -6.31 25.63 27.92
C LEU A 177 -6.80 25.42 26.48
N GLU A 178 -6.65 26.40 25.60
CA GLU A 178 -6.92 26.23 24.17
C GLU A 178 -6.09 25.08 23.57
N HIS A 179 -4.79 25.04 23.85
CA HIS A 179 -3.91 23.98 23.35
C HIS A 179 -4.21 22.62 24.01
N ILE A 180 -4.56 22.60 25.30
CA ILE A 180 -5.00 21.39 26.00
C ILE A 180 -6.28 20.83 25.37
N TYR A 181 -7.27 21.68 25.08
CA TYR A 181 -8.53 21.27 24.46
C TYR A 181 -8.29 20.64 23.09
N GLU A 182 -7.45 21.27 22.27
CA GLU A 182 -7.04 20.74 20.97
C GLU A 182 -6.34 19.39 21.11
N LYS A 183 -5.34 19.28 22.00
CA LYS A 183 -4.56 18.04 22.22
C LYS A 183 -5.39 16.89 22.79
N LEU A 184 -6.37 17.19 23.64
CA LEU A 184 -7.27 16.20 24.23
C LEU A 184 -8.48 15.91 23.35
N GLY A 185 -8.76 16.72 22.32
CA GLY A 185 -9.96 16.59 21.49
C GLY A 185 -11.25 16.82 22.29
N VAL A 186 -11.25 17.83 23.15
CA VAL A 186 -12.42 18.24 23.97
C VAL A 186 -12.72 19.71 23.73
N HIS A 187 -13.95 20.13 24.05
CA HIS A 187 -14.38 21.52 23.83
C HIS A 187 -14.79 22.24 25.12
N THR A 188 -14.75 21.55 26.27
CA THR A 188 -15.17 22.12 27.55
C THR A 188 -14.14 21.87 28.63
N ARG A 189 -14.09 22.82 29.57
CA ARG A 189 -13.25 22.74 30.76
C ARG A 189 -13.52 21.48 31.57
N THR A 190 -14.80 21.15 31.77
CA THR A 190 -15.24 19.96 32.50
C THR A 190 -14.81 18.68 31.77
N ALA A 191 -14.97 18.62 30.45
CA ALA A 191 -14.51 17.46 29.67
C ALA A 191 -12.98 17.29 29.75
N ALA A 192 -12.22 18.38 29.76
CA ALA A 192 -10.77 18.33 29.98
C ALA A 192 -10.42 17.79 31.37
N ALA A 193 -11.07 18.27 32.43
CA ALA A 193 -10.87 17.77 33.80
C ALA A 193 -11.18 16.26 33.91
N MET A 194 -12.25 15.78 33.27
CA MET A 194 -12.62 14.36 33.29
C MET A 194 -11.59 13.45 32.62
N ARG A 195 -10.79 13.95 31.65
CA ARG A 195 -9.71 13.16 31.04
C ARG A 195 -8.60 12.80 32.02
N LEU A 196 -8.41 13.58 33.09
CA LEU A 196 -7.44 13.27 34.15
C LEU A 196 -7.98 12.23 35.15
N GLN A 197 -9.29 12.24 35.39
CA GLN A 197 -9.97 11.39 36.38
C GLN A 197 -10.29 9.99 35.87
N SER A 198 -10.29 9.77 34.55
CA SER A 198 -10.58 8.48 33.90
C SER A 198 -9.37 7.55 33.84
N ARG A 199 -8.54 7.58 34.89
CA ARG A 199 -7.27 6.85 35.01
C ARG A 199 -7.43 5.48 35.65
#